data_AF-A0A0R3UQJ1-F1
#
_entry.id   AF-A0A0R3UQJ1-F1
#
_cell.length_a   1.000
_cell.length_b   1.000
_cell.length_c   1.000
_cell.angle_alpha   90.00
_cell.angle_beta   90.00
_cell.angle_gamma   90.00
#
_symmetry.space_group_name_H-M   'P 1'
#
loop_
_entity.id
_entity.type
_entity.pdbx_description
1 polymer ?
#
loop_
_entity_poly.entity_id
_entity_poly.type
_entity_poly.pdbx_seq_one_letter_code
_entity_poly.pdbx_strand_id
1 'polypeptide(L)' 'MPTPKDVSSLRSFMGLISYYSVFLPSMHNVRPPLNHLHGKDVPWVWSSECEAAFCQLKSMLSSDLLLTHYDPGL' A
#
# COMPACT_ATOMS: atom_id res chain seq x y z
N MET A 1 -9.08 1.00 -6.06
CA MET A 1 -8.72 1.78 -4.86
C MET A 1 -8.46 3.24 -5.24
N PRO A 2 -9.22 4.19 -4.66
CA PRO A 2 -8.98 5.62 -4.79
C PRO A 2 -7.76 6.06 -3.97
N THR A 3 -7.09 7.14 -4.38
CA THR A 3 -5.98 7.75 -3.65
C THR A 3 -6.47 8.25 -2.27
N PRO A 4 -5.77 7.93 -1.17
CA PRO A 4 -6.12 8.41 0.16
C PRO A 4 -6.08 9.94 0.23
N LYS A 5 -7.16 10.55 0.72
CA LYS A 5 -7.24 12.01 0.96
C LYS A 5 -7.05 12.39 2.42
N ASP A 6 -7.03 11.39 3.30
CA ASP A 6 -6.90 11.56 4.74
C ASP A 6 -6.10 10.39 5.36
N VAL A 7 -5.65 10.62 6.60
CA VAL A 7 -4.87 9.67 7.40
C VAL A 7 -5.65 8.37 7.65
N SER A 8 -6.97 8.42 7.76
CA SER A 8 -7.82 7.25 8.05
C SER A 8 -7.86 6.27 6.87
N SER A 9 -8.05 6.82 5.67
CA SER A 9 -8.06 6.11 4.39
C SER A 9 -6.69 5.50 4.10
N LEU A 10 -5.60 6.25 4.39
CA LEU A 10 -4.25 5.71 4.23
C LEU A 10 -3.95 4.61 5.24
N ARG A 11 -4.36 4.77 6.50
CA ARG A 11 -4.20 3.72 7.53
C ARG A 11 -4.94 2.44 7.13
N SER A 12 -6.14 2.56 6.59
CA SER A 12 -6.91 1.43 6.06
C SER A 12 -6.18 0.74 4.91
N PHE A 13 -5.67 1.52 3.95
CA PHE A 13 -4.86 1.00 2.85
C PHE A 13 -3.58 0.30 3.36
N MET A 14 -2.87 0.90 4.30
CA MET A 14 -1.65 0.31 4.88
C MET A 14 -1.94 -0.95 5.70
N GLY A 15 -3.12 -1.06 6.31
CA GLY A 15 -3.60 -2.29 6.92
C GLY A 15 -3.71 -3.41 5.89
N LEU A 16 -4.31 -3.11 4.73
CA LEU A 16 -4.40 -4.05 3.62
C LEU A 16 -3.02 -4.47 3.09
N ILE A 17 -2.12 -3.51 2.89
CA ILE A 17 -0.73 -3.81 2.47
C ILE A 17 -0.01 -4.69 3.50
N SER A 18 -0.26 -4.48 4.80
CA SER A 18 0.36 -5.31 5.85
C SER A 18 -0.20 -6.74 5.87
N TYR A 19 -1.47 -6.92 5.50
CA TYR A 19 -2.05 -8.25 5.32
C TYR A 19 -1.39 -9.00 4.16
N TYR A 20 -1.16 -8.34 3.03
CA TYR A 20 -0.56 -8.96 1.85
C TYR A 20 0.97 -8.99 1.86
N SER A 21 1.65 -8.22 2.71
CA SER A 21 3.11 -8.18 2.74
C SER A 21 3.75 -9.51 3.14
N VAL A 22 2.99 -10.42 3.76
CA VAL A 22 3.44 -11.81 4.03
C VAL A 22 3.70 -12.57 2.72
N PHE A 23 2.92 -12.29 1.68
CA PHE A 23 3.08 -12.90 0.35
C PHE A 23 4.04 -12.09 -0.53
N LEU A 24 4.17 -10.79 -0.27
CA LEU A 24 4.95 -9.86 -1.08
C LEU A 24 5.88 -9.00 -0.22
N PRO A 25 7.03 -9.55 0.20
CA PRO A 25 8.00 -8.81 1.02
C PRO A 25 8.53 -7.54 0.35
N SER A 26 8.52 -7.50 -0.99
CA SER A 26 8.89 -6.32 -1.80
C SER A 26 8.02 -5.09 -1.50
N MET A 27 6.80 -5.28 -0.99
CA MET A 27 5.93 -4.18 -0.56
C MET A 27 6.54 -3.34 0.57
N HIS A 28 7.37 -3.95 1.43
CA HIS A 28 8.02 -3.21 2.52
C HIS A 28 8.93 -2.09 2.03
N ASN A 29 9.56 -2.25 0.86
CA ASN A 29 10.47 -1.27 0.28
C ASN A 29 9.75 -0.03 -0.27
N VAL A 30 8.46 -0.15 -0.58
CA VAL A 30 7.64 0.91 -1.20
C VAL A 30 6.86 1.70 -0.15
N ARG A 31 6.74 1.19 1.08
CA ARG A 31 6.04 1.84 2.20
C ARG A 31 6.71 3.08 2.82
N PRO A 32 8.04 3.29 2.80
CA PRO A 32 8.68 4.41 3.48
C PRO A 32 8.07 5.81 3.20
N PRO A 33 7.79 6.22 1.96
CA PRO A 33 7.16 7.54 1.71
C PRO A 33 5.77 7.66 2.35
N LEU A 34 4.99 6.59 2.38
CA LEU A 34 3.67 6.58 3.02
C LEU A 34 3.74 6.59 4.55
N ASN A 35 4.77 6.00 5.14
CA ASN A 35 4.97 6.03 6.60
C ASN A 35 5.22 7.46 7.12
N HIS A 36 5.83 8.34 6.31
CA HIS A 36 6.07 9.74 6.69
C HIS A 36 4.77 10.55 6.86
N LEU A 37 3.66 10.11 6.27
CA LEU A 37 2.35 10.75 6.39
C LEU A 37 1.65 10.48 7.74
N HIS A 38 2.24 9.66 8.62
CA HIS A 38 1.69 9.30 9.94
C HIS A 38 2.29 10.10 11.12
N GLY A 39 3.17 11.06 10.87
CA GLY A 39 3.78 11.86 11.92
C GLY A 39 2.76 12.75 12.65
N LYS A 40 2.73 12.70 13.99
CA LYS A 40 1.84 13.53 14.83
C LYS A 40 2.02 15.04 14.62
N ASP A 41 3.19 15.45 14.14
CA ASP A 41 3.57 16.85 13.90
C ASP A 41 3.94 17.12 12.42
N VAL A 42 3.62 16.19 11.51
CA VAL A 42 3.90 16.35 10.09
C VAL A 42 2.62 16.76 9.37
N PRO A 43 2.61 17.90 8.65
CA PRO A 43 1.45 18.25 7.83
C PRO A 43 1.20 17.16 6.80
N TRP A 44 -0.07 16.81 6.59
CA TRP A 44 -0.46 15.87 5.55
C TRP A 44 -0.12 16.46 4.17
N VAL A 45 1.03 16.11 3.63
CA VAL A 45 1.50 16.55 2.31
C VAL A 45 1.63 15.34 1.42
N TRP A 46 0.63 15.14 0.57
CA TRP A 46 0.67 14.09 -0.44
C TRP A 46 1.65 14.47 -1.55
N SER A 47 2.89 14.01 -1.44
CA SER A 47 3.95 14.28 -2.42
C SER A 47 3.86 13.36 -3.63
N SER A 48 4.57 13.70 -4.71
CA SER A 48 4.70 12.84 -5.88
C SER A 48 5.31 11.48 -5.55
N GLU A 49 6.18 11.40 -4.54
CA GLU A 49 6.75 10.15 -4.02
C GLU A 49 5.68 9.29 -3.34
N CYS A 50 4.77 9.90 -2.59
CA CYS A 50 3.62 9.21 -1.99
C CYS A 50 2.69 8.65 -3.06
N GLU A 51 2.39 9.43 -4.10
CA GLU A 51 1.58 8.98 -5.23
C GLU A 51 2.25 7.82 -5.98
N ALA A 52 3.56 7.93 -6.25
CA ALA A 52 4.32 6.88 -6.92
C ALA A 52 4.32 5.58 -6.11
N ALA A 53 4.56 5.66 -4.80
CA ALA A 53 4.51 4.51 -3.90
C ALA A 53 3.11 3.90 -3.83
N PHE A 54 2.06 4.72 -3.75
CA PHE A 54 0.67 4.26 -3.75
C PHE A 54 0.32 3.52 -5.06
N CYS A 55 0.68 4.10 -6.20
CA CYS A 55 0.48 3.47 -7.51
C CYS A 55 1.24 2.14 -7.65
N GLN A 56 2.50 2.10 -7.19
CA GLN A 56 3.31 0.89 -7.24
C GLN A 56 2.74 -0.21 -6.33
N LEU A 57 2.32 0.11 -5.11
CA LEU A 57 1.64 -0.84 -4.21
C LEU A 57 0.34 -1.37 -4.81
N LYS A 58 -0.45 -0.51 -5.44
CA LYS A 58 -1.68 -0.90 -6.15
C LYS A 58 -1.39 -1.82 -7.33
N SER A 59 -0.33 -1.53 -8.09
CA SER A 59 0.11 -2.39 -9.21
C SER A 59 0.58 -3.76 -8.73
N MET A 60 1.36 -3.83 -7.64
CA MET A 60 1.79 -5.09 -7.05
C MET A 60 0.60 -5.90 -6.55
N LEU A 61 -0.33 -5.26 -5.81
CA LEU A 61 -1.57 -5.91 -5.39
C LEU A 61 -2.35 -6.47 -6.58
N SER A 62 -2.54 -5.69 -7.64
CA SER A 62 -3.29 -6.15 -8.82
C SER A 62 -2.57 -7.27 -9.59
N SER A 63 -1.26 -7.21 -9.75
CA SER A 63 -0.50 -8.24 -10.46
C SER A 63 -0.45 -9.56 -9.70
N ASP A 64 -0.21 -9.50 -8.39
CA ASP A 64 0.03 -10.70 -7.58
C ASP A 64 -1.27 -11.32 -7.04
N LEU A 65 -2.31 -10.53 -6.69
CA LEU A 65 -3.62 -11.14 -6.34
C LEU A 65 -4.15 -12.01 -7.46
N LEU A 66 -3.98 -11.57 -8.71
CA LEU A 66 -4.43 -12.30 -9.89
C LEU A 66 -3.68 -13.62 -10.07
N LEU A 67 -2.46 -13.77 -9.54
CA LEU A 67 -1.67 -15.00 -9.57
C LEU A 67 -1.92 -15.92 -8.37
N THR A 68 -2.36 -15.38 -7.23
CA THR A 68 -2.60 -16.17 -6.00
C THR A 68 -3.94 -16.92 -5.94
N HIS A 69 -4.86 -16.72 -6.89
CA HIS A 69 -6.14 -17.41 -6.90
C HIS A 69 -6.42 -18.14 -8.22
N TYR A 70 -5.92 -19.38 -8.31
CA TYR A 70 -6.75 -20.59 -8.55
C TYR A 70 -5.88 -21.84 -8.31
N ASP A 71 -6.00 -22.45 -7.13
CA ASP A 71 -5.57 -23.82 -6.90
C ASP A 71 -6.85 -24.68 -6.72
N PRO A 72 -7.23 -25.51 -7.71
CA PRO A 72 -8.39 -26.40 -7.61
C PRO A 72 -8.18 -27.59 -6.65
N GLY A 73 -7.04 -27.68 -5.97
CA GLY A 73 -6.67 -28.80 -5.11
C GLY A 73 -6.76 -28.58 -3.60
N LEU A 74 -7.26 -27.42 -3.12
CA LEU A 74 -7.49 -27.18 -1.68
C LEU A 74 -8.89 -27.61 -1.22
#